data_AF-A0A1M6F2C9-F1
#
_entry.id   AF-A0A1M6F2C9-F1
#
_cell.length_a   1.000
_cell.length_b   1.000
_cell.length_c   1.000
_cell.angle_alpha   90.00
_cell.angle_beta   90.00
_cell.angle_gamma   90.00
#
_symmetry.space_group_name_H-M   'P 1'
#
loop_
_entity.id
_entity.type
_entity.pdbx_description
1 polymer ?
#
loop_
_entity_poly.entity_id
_entity_poly.type
_entity_poly.pdbx_seq_one_letter_code
_entity_poly.pdbx_strand_id
1 'polypeptide(L)'
;MTAYYSLIDSFQKLKLALGCSSMASSTKNNAARPVRPVPAPVLVLWWRPWMMGLGCLLLLLLAAAPGRAQQAGRKPTSAKEAAPKPEKESEASPLPAKKLEEALQLLIKATRDTTQNGQRRRFRPTEIEGLVMDQTITKVGHDFYDVFYSQWEAPPGVGDFTIIIREKPARGTSTLISVEVNENELLELPLQPKAEIIEETATYAIGVATDFLASSRNVGQQLERGGNQGGIGSF
;
A
#
# COMPACT_ATOMS: atom_id res chain seq x y z
N MET A 1 -7.44 13.26 -21.61
CA MET A 1 -6.80 11.96 -21.29
C MET A 1 -5.54 11.67 -22.13
N THR A 2 -5.38 12.24 -23.33
CA THR A 2 -4.16 12.13 -24.17
C THR A 2 -2.99 13.02 -23.73
N ALA A 3 -3.22 14.11 -23.01
CA ALA A 3 -2.16 15.02 -22.55
C ALA A 3 -1.28 14.46 -21.43
N TYR A 4 -1.80 13.52 -20.62
CA TYR A 4 -1.12 12.99 -19.44
C TYR A 4 -0.08 11.91 -19.80
N TYR A 5 -0.44 11.03 -20.75
CA TYR A 5 0.52 10.13 -21.38
C TYR A 5 1.57 10.89 -22.21
N SER A 6 1.20 12.03 -22.79
CA SER A 6 2.15 12.90 -23.50
C SER A 6 3.18 13.53 -22.57
N LEU A 7 2.87 13.79 -21.30
CA LEU A 7 3.83 14.37 -20.35
C LEU A 7 4.86 13.34 -19.90
N ILE A 8 4.41 12.12 -19.57
CA ILE A 8 5.29 11.01 -19.18
C ILE A 8 6.16 10.56 -20.37
N ASP A 9 5.58 10.45 -21.57
CA ASP A 9 6.33 10.16 -22.81
C ASP A 9 7.26 11.31 -23.21
N SER A 10 6.90 12.57 -22.90
CA SER A 10 7.78 13.73 -23.12
C SER A 10 8.97 13.74 -22.17
N PHE A 11 8.83 13.29 -20.92
CA PHE A 11 9.98 13.15 -20.01
C PHE A 11 10.92 12.01 -20.44
N GLN A 12 10.38 10.89 -20.93
CA GLN A 12 11.17 9.79 -21.47
C GLN A 12 11.85 10.17 -22.80
N LYS A 13 11.19 10.97 -23.64
CA LYS A 13 11.80 11.60 -24.83
C LYS A 13 12.77 12.73 -24.50
N LEU A 14 12.59 13.50 -23.43
CA LEU A 14 13.53 14.55 -23.02
C LEU A 14 14.86 13.96 -22.54
N LYS A 15 14.81 12.76 -21.95
CA LYS A 15 16.01 11.97 -21.59
C LYS A 15 16.71 11.36 -22.82
N LEU A 16 15.97 11.08 -23.91
CA LEU A 16 16.52 10.64 -25.20
C LEU A 16 16.98 11.80 -26.10
N ALA A 17 16.37 12.99 -25.97
CA ALA A 17 16.60 14.16 -26.83
C ALA A 17 17.79 15.05 -26.39
N LEU A 18 18.40 14.78 -25.24
CA LEU A 18 19.72 15.34 -24.91
C LEU A 18 20.87 14.62 -25.64
N GLY A 19 20.56 13.60 -26.45
CA GLY A 19 21.45 13.06 -27.47
C GLY A 19 20.82 13.24 -28.86
N CYS A 20 21.61 13.76 -29.81
CA CYS A 20 21.33 13.92 -31.24
C CYS A 20 20.58 15.19 -31.70
N SER A 21 21.43 16.13 -32.10
CA SER A 21 21.32 17.08 -33.19
C SER A 21 20.42 16.70 -34.38
N SER A 22 19.78 17.73 -34.93
CA SER A 22 19.60 18.00 -36.37
C SER A 22 18.20 17.87 -37.01
N MET A 23 17.77 19.02 -37.54
CA MET A 23 17.10 19.26 -38.82
C MET A 23 15.58 19.17 -38.99
N ALA A 24 15.06 20.34 -39.41
CA ALA A 24 14.19 20.59 -40.56
C ALA A 24 12.67 20.63 -40.35
N SER A 25 12.20 21.88 -40.24
CA SER A 25 10.87 22.38 -40.58
C SER A 25 10.46 22.02 -42.02
N SER A 26 9.25 21.49 -42.19
CA SER A 26 8.53 21.49 -43.47
C SER A 26 7.03 21.59 -43.22
N THR A 27 6.51 22.80 -43.36
CA THR A 27 5.10 23.18 -43.36
C THR A 27 4.37 22.68 -44.61
N LYS A 28 3.32 21.85 -44.45
CA LYS A 28 2.31 21.61 -45.50
C LYS A 28 0.90 21.44 -44.92
N ASN A 29 0.12 22.50 -45.10
CA ASN A 29 -1.26 22.57 -45.61
C ASN A 29 -2.32 21.62 -45.04
N ASN A 30 -3.21 22.21 -44.22
CA ASN A 30 -4.49 21.65 -43.80
C ASN A 30 -5.50 21.70 -44.95
N ALA A 31 -5.91 20.53 -45.45
CA ALA A 31 -7.07 20.38 -46.33
C ALA A 31 -8.18 19.65 -45.58
N ALA A 32 -9.34 20.31 -45.47
CA ALA A 32 -10.54 19.84 -44.82
C ALA A 32 -11.02 18.49 -45.42
N ARG A 33 -11.27 17.50 -44.56
CA ARG A 33 -11.94 16.25 -44.93
C ARG A 33 -13.44 16.34 -44.59
N PRO A 34 -14.34 15.84 -45.45
CA PRO A 34 -15.77 15.84 -45.18
C PRO A 34 -16.14 14.85 -44.06
N VAL A 35 -16.97 15.31 -43.13
CA VAL A 35 -17.52 14.56 -41.99
C VAL A 35 -18.50 13.50 -42.50
N ARG A 36 -18.30 12.23 -42.15
CA ARG A 36 -19.25 11.15 -42.42
C ARG A 36 -20.33 11.11 -41.30
N PRO A 37 -21.60 10.81 -41.61
CA PRO A 37 -22.65 10.71 -40.60
C PRO A 37 -22.45 9.48 -39.70
N VAL A 38 -22.70 9.67 -38.40
CA VAL A 38 -22.60 8.65 -37.34
C VAL A 38 -23.88 7.81 -37.32
N PRO A 39 -23.81 6.46 -37.35
CA PRO A 39 -25.00 5.63 -37.14
C PRO A 39 -25.38 5.55 -35.64
N ALA A 40 -26.69 5.63 -35.36
CA ALA A 40 -27.27 5.59 -34.02
C ALA A 40 -27.07 4.23 -33.31
N PRO A 41 -27.01 4.20 -31.96
CA PRO A 41 -26.85 2.97 -31.20
C PRO A 41 -28.15 2.16 -31.13
N VAL A 42 -28.15 0.97 -31.71
CA VAL A 42 -29.16 -0.06 -31.44
C VAL A 42 -28.98 -0.59 -30.02
N LEU A 43 -29.95 -0.31 -29.16
CA LEU A 43 -30.13 -0.94 -27.85
C LEU A 43 -30.48 -2.42 -28.03
N VAL A 44 -29.47 -3.26 -28.22
CA VAL A 44 -29.61 -4.71 -28.15
C VAL A 44 -29.54 -5.11 -26.68
N LEU A 45 -30.71 -5.24 -26.04
CA LEU A 45 -30.86 -5.86 -24.72
C LEU A 45 -30.45 -7.33 -24.81
N TRP A 46 -29.18 -7.59 -24.52
CA TRP A 46 -28.57 -8.91 -24.48
C TRP A 46 -28.86 -9.57 -23.13
N TRP A 47 -30.05 -10.17 -22.98
CA TRP A 47 -30.31 -11.07 -21.85
C TRP A 47 -29.41 -12.31 -22.00
N ARG A 48 -28.39 -12.41 -21.14
CA ARG A 48 -27.42 -13.51 -21.16
C ARG A 48 -28.06 -14.81 -20.58
N PRO A 49 -27.84 -15.99 -21.19
CA PRO A 49 -28.38 -17.30 -20.77
C PRO A 49 -28.03 -17.77 -19.34
N TRP A 50 -27.19 -17.05 -18.61
CA TRP A 50 -26.77 -17.40 -17.24
C TRP A 50 -27.83 -17.13 -16.16
N MET A 51 -28.88 -16.35 -16.46
CA MET A 51 -29.96 -16.09 -15.50
C MET A 51 -30.86 -17.32 -15.25
N MET A 52 -30.89 -18.33 -16.14
CA MET A 52 -31.57 -19.61 -15.88
C MET A 52 -30.70 -20.60 -15.08
N GLY A 53 -29.36 -20.48 -15.12
CA GLY A 53 -28.46 -21.39 -14.43
C GLY A 53 -28.42 -21.20 -12.91
N LEU A 54 -28.49 -19.96 -12.43
CA LEU A 54 -28.47 -19.65 -11.00
C LEU A 54 -29.77 -20.06 -10.28
N GLY A 55 -30.92 -20.03 -10.97
CA GLY A 55 -32.20 -20.47 -10.42
C GLY A 55 -32.23 -21.96 -10.12
N CYS A 56 -31.67 -22.81 -10.99
CA CYS A 56 -31.62 -24.26 -10.77
C CYS A 56 -30.65 -24.67 -9.65
N LEU A 57 -29.54 -23.93 -9.46
CA LEU A 57 -28.56 -24.26 -8.40
C LEU A 57 -29.13 -23.97 -6.99
N LEU A 58 -29.96 -22.92 -6.85
CA LEU A 58 -30.63 -22.59 -5.59
C LEU A 58 -31.71 -23.62 -5.22
N LEU A 59 -32.41 -24.18 -6.22
CA LEU A 59 -33.47 -25.17 -6.02
C LEU A 59 -32.93 -26.57 -5.70
N LEU A 60 -31.71 -26.90 -6.15
CA LEU A 60 -31.02 -28.16 -5.81
C LEU A 60 -30.37 -28.13 -4.41
N LEU A 61 -30.01 -26.97 -3.89
CA LEU A 61 -29.43 -26.84 -2.54
C LEU A 61 -30.47 -26.89 -1.41
N LEU A 62 -31.76 -26.68 -1.69
CA LEU A 62 -32.83 -26.73 -0.69
C LEU A 62 -33.47 -28.13 -0.52
N ALA A 63 -33.22 -29.08 -1.43
CA ALA A 63 -33.87 -30.40 -1.45
C ALA A 63 -32.95 -31.58 -1.09
N ALA A 64 -31.66 -31.34 -0.82
CA ALA A 64 -30.69 -32.40 -0.50
C ALA A 64 -30.15 -32.27 0.92
N ALA A 65 -30.99 -32.58 1.91
CA ALA A 65 -30.53 -32.90 3.27
C ALA A 65 -30.49 -34.43 3.44
N PRO A 66 -29.35 -35.11 3.21
CA PRO A 66 -29.18 -36.48 3.69
C PRO A 66 -28.98 -36.45 5.21
N GLY A 67 -29.91 -37.09 5.93
CA GLY A 67 -29.85 -37.27 7.37
C GLY A 67 -28.53 -37.90 7.82
N ARG A 68 -27.84 -37.24 8.75
CA ARG A 68 -26.68 -37.80 9.44
C ARG A 68 -27.15 -38.88 10.41
N ALA A 69 -27.16 -40.12 9.95
CA ALA A 69 -27.26 -41.30 10.79
C ALA A 69 -25.87 -41.65 11.37
N GLN A 70 -25.93 -41.99 12.65
CA GLN A 70 -24.88 -42.35 13.58
C GLN A 70 -24.10 -43.60 13.13
N GLN A 71 -22.76 -43.56 13.14
CA GLN A 71 -21.98 -44.79 13.11
C GLN A 71 -20.79 -44.71 14.07
N ALA A 72 -20.98 -45.40 15.19
CA ALA A 72 -19.99 -45.71 16.19
C ALA A 72 -19.06 -46.83 15.71
N GLY A 73 -17.82 -46.78 16.19
CA GLY A 73 -17.00 -47.97 16.44
C GLY A 73 -16.06 -48.39 15.32
N ARG A 74 -14.76 -48.12 15.50
CA ARG A 74 -13.68 -49.09 15.33
C ARG A 74 -12.38 -48.57 15.96
N LYS A 75 -11.96 -49.23 17.05
CA LYS A 75 -10.55 -49.31 17.45
C LYS A 75 -9.77 -50.03 16.34
N PRO A 76 -8.47 -49.77 16.24
CA PRO A 76 -7.54 -50.86 16.52
C PRO A 76 -6.46 -50.49 17.54
N THR A 77 -6.06 -51.54 18.23
CA THR A 77 -5.07 -51.68 19.29
C THR A 77 -3.63 -51.58 18.80
N SER A 78 -2.83 -50.87 19.60
CA SER A 78 -1.52 -51.26 20.17
C SER A 78 -0.42 -51.83 19.27
N ALA A 79 0.67 -51.05 19.16
CA ALA A 79 2.09 -51.43 19.28
C ALA A 79 2.90 -50.22 18.73
N LYS A 80 3.98 -49.68 19.33
CA LYS A 80 4.86 -50.11 20.41
C LYS A 80 5.95 -49.01 20.56
N GLU A 81 6.37 -48.71 21.80
CA GLU A 81 7.58 -47.97 22.23
C GLU A 81 7.78 -46.51 21.71
N ALA A 82 8.22 -45.51 22.49
CA ALA A 82 8.89 -45.51 23.79
C ALA A 82 8.59 -44.19 24.53
N ALA A 83 8.12 -44.33 25.77
CA ALA A 83 8.27 -43.31 26.79
C ALA A 83 9.72 -43.35 27.29
N PRO A 84 10.42 -42.22 27.51
CA PRO A 84 11.56 -42.23 28.40
C PRO A 84 11.04 -42.33 29.83
N LYS A 85 11.42 -43.45 30.44
CA LYS A 85 11.32 -43.82 31.85
C LYS A 85 11.97 -42.73 32.72
N PRO A 86 11.44 -42.46 33.94
CA PRO A 86 12.04 -41.52 34.86
C PRO A 86 13.31 -42.17 35.44
N GLU A 87 14.47 -41.66 35.05
CA GLU A 87 15.74 -42.06 35.65
C GLU A 87 16.43 -40.84 36.24
N LYS A 88 16.39 -40.81 37.57
CA LYS A 88 17.47 -40.44 38.48
C LYS A 88 18.10 -39.06 38.27
N GLU A 89 17.58 -38.15 39.08
CA GLU A 89 18.38 -37.34 40.00
C GLU A 89 19.77 -37.96 40.25
N SER A 90 20.76 -37.44 39.53
CA SER A 90 22.16 -37.57 39.87
C SER A 90 22.75 -36.17 39.78
N GLU A 91 23.15 -35.70 40.95
CA GLU A 91 24.25 -34.75 41.09
C GLU A 91 24.05 -33.38 40.44
N ALA A 92 23.24 -32.58 41.13
CA ALA A 92 23.47 -31.15 41.20
C ALA A 92 24.94 -30.90 41.59
N SER A 93 25.80 -30.65 40.61
CA SER A 93 26.83 -29.65 40.82
C SER A 93 26.08 -28.32 40.96
N PRO A 94 26.14 -27.65 42.13
CA PRO A 94 25.56 -26.32 42.25
C PRO A 94 26.26 -25.46 41.21
N LEU A 95 25.55 -25.05 40.15
CA LEU A 95 26.05 -24.06 39.23
C LEU A 95 26.56 -22.89 40.10
N PRO A 96 27.85 -22.55 40.05
CA PRO A 96 28.39 -21.53 40.94
C PRO A 96 27.58 -20.26 40.71
N ALA A 97 27.03 -19.67 41.77
CA ALA A 97 26.08 -18.56 41.69
C ALA A 97 26.54 -17.45 40.72
N LYS A 98 27.86 -17.24 40.62
CA LYS A 98 28.50 -16.31 39.68
C LYS A 98 28.16 -16.58 38.20
N LYS A 99 28.08 -17.84 37.76
CA LYS A 99 27.72 -18.20 36.38
C LYS A 99 26.26 -17.94 36.08
N LEU A 100 25.39 -18.08 37.08
CA LEU A 100 23.97 -17.77 36.97
C LEU A 100 23.75 -16.25 36.89
N GLU A 101 24.51 -15.48 37.67
CA GLU A 101 24.53 -14.02 37.58
C GLU A 101 25.02 -13.52 36.22
N GLU A 102 26.10 -14.09 35.67
CA GLU A 102 26.60 -13.78 34.33
C GLU A 102 25.55 -14.08 33.25
N ALA A 103 24.88 -15.24 33.33
CA ALA A 103 23.83 -15.61 32.39
C ALA A 103 22.59 -14.69 32.49
N LEU A 104 22.18 -14.32 33.70
CA LEU A 104 21.09 -13.36 33.92
C LEU A 104 21.44 -11.98 33.39
N GLN A 105 22.67 -11.51 33.61
CA GLN A 105 23.15 -10.24 33.06
C GLN A 105 23.17 -10.24 31.53
N LEU A 106 23.61 -11.34 30.90
CA LEU A 106 23.58 -11.48 29.45
C LEU A 106 22.15 -11.47 28.89
N LEU A 107 21.20 -12.12 29.57
CA LEU A 107 19.81 -12.15 29.14
C LEU A 107 19.18 -10.76 29.24
N ILE A 108 19.42 -10.02 30.33
CA ILE A 108 18.97 -8.64 30.52
C ILE A 108 19.59 -7.69 29.47
N LYS A 109 20.86 -7.87 29.13
CA LYS A 109 21.53 -7.07 28.08
C LYS A 109 20.96 -7.38 26.70
N ALA A 110 20.85 -8.65 26.32
CA ALA A 110 20.31 -9.06 25.03
C ALA A 110 18.85 -8.64 24.85
N THR A 111 18.03 -8.72 25.91
CA THR A 111 16.66 -8.18 25.90
C THR A 111 16.66 -6.66 25.76
N ARG A 112 17.49 -5.91 26.50
CA ARG A 112 17.60 -4.44 26.33
C ARG A 112 18.00 -4.03 24.91
N ASP A 113 18.97 -4.72 24.30
CA ASP A 113 19.45 -4.42 22.94
C ASP A 113 18.42 -4.79 21.87
N THR A 114 17.74 -5.93 22.02
CA THR A 114 16.63 -6.36 21.15
C THR A 114 15.43 -5.42 21.29
N THR A 115 15.13 -5.00 22.52
CA THR A 115 14.16 -3.97 22.85
C THR A 115 14.56 -2.66 22.19
N GLN A 116 15.80 -2.15 22.28
CA GLN A 116 16.17 -0.87 21.65
C GLN A 116 16.21 -0.90 20.11
N ASN A 117 16.73 -1.97 19.50
CA ASN A 117 16.80 -2.08 18.04
C ASN A 117 15.41 -2.34 17.42
N GLY A 118 14.56 -3.11 18.10
CA GLY A 118 13.14 -3.27 17.76
C GLY A 118 12.25 -2.09 18.18
N GLN A 119 12.65 -1.27 19.18
CA GLN A 119 11.89 -0.11 19.66
C GLN A 119 12.00 1.12 18.78
N ARG A 120 12.99 1.25 17.90
CA ARG A 120 12.96 2.32 16.88
C ARG A 120 11.74 2.20 15.96
N ARG A 121 11.08 1.04 15.92
CA ARG A 121 9.79 0.80 15.24
C ARG A 121 8.64 0.44 16.18
N ARG A 122 8.73 0.76 17.47
CA ARG A 122 7.59 0.61 18.40
C ARG A 122 6.93 1.97 18.57
N PHE A 123 5.73 2.06 18.00
CA PHE A 123 4.74 3.09 18.25
C PHE A 123 4.74 3.51 19.73
N ARG A 124 5.24 4.72 20.02
CA ARG A 124 5.10 5.32 21.35
C ARG A 124 3.66 5.82 21.45
N PRO A 125 2.88 5.46 22.47
CA PRO A 125 1.50 5.93 22.64
C PRO A 125 1.37 7.42 22.99
N THR A 126 2.35 8.25 22.64
CA THR A 126 2.39 9.67 22.93
C THR A 126 2.56 10.34 21.58
N GLU A 127 1.44 10.81 21.02
CA GLU A 127 1.31 11.46 19.72
C GLU A 127 1.55 10.49 18.53
N ILE A 128 0.51 10.24 17.73
CA ILE A 128 0.60 9.43 16.52
C ILE A 128 1.29 10.30 15.47
N GLU A 129 2.60 10.09 15.24
CA GLU A 129 3.48 10.90 14.38
C GLU A 129 3.17 10.81 12.86
N GLY A 130 1.94 10.47 12.50
CA GLY A 130 1.45 10.36 11.13
C GLY A 130 0.91 8.97 10.80
N LEU A 131 -0.09 8.92 9.93
CA LEU A 131 -0.77 7.70 9.49
C LEU A 131 -0.65 7.55 7.97
N VAL A 132 -0.20 6.39 7.51
CA VAL A 132 -0.26 6.01 6.09
C VAL A 132 -1.29 4.88 5.97
N MET A 133 -2.32 5.08 5.15
CA MET A 133 -3.40 4.12 4.93
C MET A 133 -3.37 3.55 3.50
N ASP A 134 -3.49 2.24 3.40
CA ASP A 134 -3.68 1.51 2.15
C ASP A 134 -5.18 1.44 1.80
N GLN A 135 -5.57 2.02 0.66
CA GLN A 135 -6.88 1.86 0.03
C GLN A 135 -6.73 1.35 -1.42
N THR A 136 -5.70 0.53 -1.66
CA THR A 136 -5.49 -0.18 -2.92
C THR A 136 -6.26 -1.50 -2.95
N ILE A 137 -6.53 -2.00 -4.16
CA ILE A 137 -7.38 -3.19 -4.38
C ILE A 137 -6.63 -4.23 -5.20
N THR A 138 -5.89 -3.81 -6.22
CA THR A 138 -5.19 -4.74 -7.10
C THR A 138 -3.79 -5.05 -6.59
N LYS A 139 -3.21 -6.15 -7.09
CA LYS A 139 -1.84 -6.50 -6.77
C LYS A 139 -0.85 -5.38 -7.12
N VAL A 140 -1.02 -4.76 -8.29
CA VAL A 140 -0.13 -3.68 -8.75
C VAL A 140 -0.23 -2.46 -7.84
N GLY A 141 -1.43 -2.13 -7.34
CA GLY A 141 -1.61 -1.07 -6.35
C GLY A 141 -0.95 -1.40 -5.01
N HIS A 142 -1.09 -2.64 -4.54
CA HIS A 142 -0.45 -3.09 -3.31
C HIS A 142 1.09 -3.11 -3.43
N ASP A 143 1.62 -3.58 -4.57
CA ASP A 143 3.05 -3.54 -4.87
C ASP A 143 3.57 -2.08 -4.82
N PHE A 144 2.80 -1.11 -5.33
CA PHE A 144 3.12 0.32 -5.18
C PHE A 144 3.08 0.79 -3.74
N TYR A 145 2.05 0.42 -2.98
CA TYR A 145 1.93 0.77 -1.56
C TYR A 145 3.11 0.24 -0.75
N ASP A 146 3.52 -1.01 -0.97
CA ASP A 146 4.65 -1.63 -0.28
C ASP A 146 5.95 -0.86 -0.55
N VAL A 147 6.21 -0.51 -1.82
CA VAL A 147 7.38 0.26 -2.20
C VAL A 147 7.33 1.66 -1.60
N PHE A 148 6.19 2.36 -1.70
CA PHE A 148 5.98 3.67 -1.11
C PHE A 148 6.23 3.65 0.40
N TYR A 149 5.57 2.74 1.13
CA TYR A 149 5.66 2.63 2.57
C TYR A 149 7.07 2.24 3.04
N SER A 150 7.77 1.41 2.27
CA SER A 150 9.15 1.01 2.59
C SER A 150 10.16 2.15 2.51
N GLN A 151 9.94 3.11 1.60
CA GLN A 151 10.83 4.25 1.35
C GLN A 151 10.35 5.52 2.05
N TRP A 152 9.12 5.55 2.56
CA TRP A 152 8.54 6.71 3.21
C TRP A 152 9.26 7.01 4.52
N GLU A 153 9.79 8.24 4.62
CA GLU A 153 10.33 8.80 5.85
C GLU A 153 9.65 10.14 6.13
N ALA A 154 9.07 10.27 7.32
CA ALA A 154 8.37 11.49 7.72
C ALA A 154 9.39 12.65 7.87
N PRO A 155 9.13 13.83 7.28
CA PRO A 155 9.97 15.00 7.51
C PRO A 155 10.04 15.39 8.99
N PRO A 156 11.21 15.77 9.53
CA PRO A 156 11.35 16.08 10.94
C PRO A 156 10.51 17.31 11.34
N GLY A 157 9.75 17.17 12.42
CA GLY A 157 8.91 18.25 12.96
C GLY A 157 7.54 18.39 12.29
N VAL A 158 7.09 17.39 11.52
CA VAL A 158 5.71 17.26 11.06
C VAL A 158 5.15 15.96 11.63
N GLY A 159 4.38 16.06 12.72
CA GLY A 159 3.82 14.90 13.42
C GLY A 159 2.38 14.57 13.02
N ASP A 160 1.62 15.54 12.52
CA ASP A 160 0.19 15.36 12.25
C ASP A 160 -0.06 15.32 10.74
N PHE A 161 0.02 14.14 10.15
CA PHE A 161 -0.37 13.94 8.75
C PHE A 161 -1.06 12.60 8.53
N THR A 162 -1.99 12.57 7.59
CA THR A 162 -2.61 11.34 7.10
C THR A 162 -2.39 11.23 5.60
N ILE A 163 -1.68 10.20 5.17
CA ILE A 163 -1.47 9.85 3.77
C ILE A 163 -2.41 8.70 3.42
N ILE A 164 -3.17 8.85 2.34
CA ILE A 164 -4.05 7.80 1.84
C ILE A 164 -3.62 7.47 0.42
N ILE A 165 -3.26 6.21 0.19
CA ILE A 165 -3.00 5.70 -1.16
C ILE A 165 -4.28 5.06 -1.66
N ARG A 166 -4.95 5.73 -2.61
CA ARG A 166 -6.18 5.23 -3.22
C ARG A 166 -5.92 4.64 -4.59
N GLU A 167 -6.67 3.60 -4.91
CA GLU A 167 -6.68 3.02 -6.24
C GLU A 167 -8.06 3.11 -6.90
N LYS A 168 -8.08 3.57 -8.15
CA LYS A 168 -9.25 3.52 -9.02
C LYS A 168 -8.98 2.42 -10.08
N PRO A 169 -9.68 1.27 -10.01
CA PRO A 169 -9.50 0.22 -11.01
C PRO A 169 -9.98 0.72 -12.38
N ALA A 170 -9.05 0.81 -13.34
CA ALA A 170 -9.36 1.22 -14.71
C ALA A 170 -9.59 0.00 -15.62
N ARG A 171 -10.15 0.24 -16.81
CA ARG A 171 -10.40 -0.82 -17.80
C ARG A 171 -9.09 -1.20 -18.48
N GLY A 172 -8.76 -2.50 -18.53
CA GLY A 172 -7.54 -3.01 -19.15
C GLY A 172 -6.53 -3.52 -18.13
N THR A 173 -5.24 -3.31 -18.39
CA THR A 173 -4.13 -3.74 -17.50
C THR A 173 -3.51 -2.59 -16.71
N SER A 174 -4.04 -1.38 -16.84
CA SER A 174 -3.57 -0.21 -16.09
C SER A 174 -4.49 0.05 -14.90
N THR A 175 -3.92 0.47 -13.79
CA THR A 175 -4.65 0.96 -12.63
C THR A 175 -4.34 2.44 -12.45
N LEU A 176 -5.20 3.18 -11.76
CA LEU A 176 -4.99 4.61 -11.52
C LEU A 176 -4.78 4.81 -10.02
N ILE A 177 -3.59 5.26 -9.64
CA ILE A 177 -3.23 5.49 -8.24
C ILE A 177 -3.36 6.98 -7.95
N SER A 178 -4.00 7.29 -6.83
CA SER A 178 -4.13 8.63 -6.28
C SER A 178 -3.48 8.66 -4.90
N VAL A 179 -2.71 9.70 -4.63
CA VAL A 179 -2.08 9.92 -3.32
C VAL A 179 -2.67 11.18 -2.71
N GLU A 180 -3.30 11.00 -1.56
CA GLU A 180 -3.93 12.07 -0.80
C GLU A 180 -3.15 12.34 0.48
N VAL A 181 -2.98 13.61 0.84
CA VAL A 181 -2.38 14.03 2.11
C VAL A 181 -3.32 14.99 2.81
N ASN A 182 -3.77 14.64 4.02
CA ASN A 182 -4.75 15.40 4.79
C ASN A 182 -6.00 15.72 3.95
N GLU A 183 -6.55 14.70 3.28
CA GLU A 183 -7.74 14.79 2.41
C GLU A 183 -7.55 15.60 1.12
N ASN A 184 -6.33 16.12 0.85
CA ASN A 184 -6.00 16.79 -0.40
C ASN A 184 -5.35 15.81 -1.38
N GLU A 185 -5.99 15.60 -2.53
CA GLU A 185 -5.45 14.80 -3.63
C GLU A 185 -4.27 15.54 -4.28
N LEU A 186 -3.05 15.01 -4.12
CA LEU A 186 -1.82 15.64 -4.61
C LEU A 186 -1.50 15.23 -6.05
N LEU A 187 -1.72 13.96 -6.37
CA LEU A 187 -1.38 13.39 -7.66
C LEU A 187 -2.31 12.22 -7.99
N GLU A 188 -2.50 12.01 -9.30
CA GLU A 188 -3.25 10.89 -9.85
C GLU A 188 -2.53 10.39 -11.11
N LEU A 189 -1.91 9.21 -11.05
CA LEU A 189 -1.05 8.67 -12.11
C LEU A 189 -1.50 7.25 -12.53
N PRO A 190 -1.49 6.92 -13.84
CA PRO A 190 -1.72 5.55 -14.27
C PRO A 190 -0.48 4.70 -13.93
N LEU A 191 -0.70 3.59 -13.22
CA LEU A 191 0.35 2.67 -12.81
C LEU A 191 0.44 1.50 -13.79
N GLN A 192 1.65 1.23 -14.26
CA GLN A 192 1.98 0.08 -15.09
C GLN A 192 2.50 -1.07 -14.21
N PRO A 193 2.21 -2.34 -14.55
CA PRO A 193 2.62 -3.50 -13.75
C PRO A 193 4.12 -3.84 -13.81
N LYS A 194 4.97 -2.92 -14.28
CA LYS A 194 6.42 -3.12 -14.39
C LYS A 194 7.08 -2.65 -13.10
N ALA A 195 7.85 -3.51 -12.44
CA ALA A 195 8.48 -3.21 -11.16
C ALA A 195 9.30 -1.92 -11.18
N GLU A 196 10.10 -1.70 -12.24
CA GLU A 196 10.95 -0.51 -12.34
C GLU A 196 10.12 0.77 -12.40
N ILE A 197 8.97 0.73 -13.08
CA ILE A 197 8.05 1.87 -13.17
C ILE A 197 7.33 2.11 -11.85
N ILE A 198 6.99 1.05 -11.13
CA ILE A 198 6.35 1.14 -9.80
C ILE A 198 7.30 1.84 -8.83
N GLU A 199 8.59 1.44 -8.80
CA GLU A 199 9.61 2.05 -7.96
C GLU A 199 9.85 3.53 -8.28
N GLU A 200 9.97 3.88 -9.57
CA GLU A 200 10.13 5.27 -10.00
C GLU A 200 8.91 6.12 -9.63
N THR A 201 7.70 5.59 -9.84
CA THR A 201 6.45 6.27 -9.52
C THR A 201 6.29 6.48 -8.01
N ALA A 202 6.67 5.49 -7.20
CA ALA A 202 6.64 5.59 -5.75
C ALA A 202 7.62 6.66 -5.25
N THR A 203 8.86 6.64 -5.75
CA THR A 203 9.88 7.66 -5.43
C THR A 203 9.37 9.07 -5.76
N TYR A 204 8.76 9.23 -6.93
CA TYR A 204 8.16 10.50 -7.36
C TYR A 204 7.03 10.94 -6.42
N ALA A 205 6.12 10.03 -6.05
CA ALA A 205 5.02 10.33 -5.15
C ALA A 205 5.48 10.74 -3.75
N ILE A 206 6.54 10.10 -3.23
CA ILE A 206 7.17 10.48 -1.95
C ILE A 206 7.69 11.91 -2.01
N GLY A 207 8.41 12.27 -3.09
CA GLY A 207 8.91 13.63 -3.29
C GLY A 207 7.78 14.66 -3.21
N VAL A 208 6.70 14.46 -3.97
CA VAL A 208 5.53 15.35 -3.96
C VAL A 208 4.88 15.44 -2.58
N ALA A 209 4.73 14.33 -1.86
CA ALA A 209 4.15 14.32 -0.53
C ALA A 209 5.04 15.06 0.50
N THR A 210 6.37 14.85 0.46
CA THR A 210 7.30 15.54 1.35
C THR A 210 7.33 17.05 1.11
N ASP A 211 7.33 17.48 -0.15
CA ASP A 211 7.27 18.90 -0.53
C ASP A 211 5.97 19.56 -0.07
N PHE A 212 4.85 18.84 -0.19
CA PHE A 212 3.56 19.29 0.31
C PHE A 212 3.55 19.47 1.84
N LEU A 213 4.09 18.51 2.59
CA LEU A 213 4.19 18.60 4.05
C LEU A 213 5.13 19.73 4.50
N ALA A 214 6.24 19.94 3.79
CA ALA A 214 7.18 21.02 4.08
C ALA A 214 6.56 22.41 3.83
N SER A 215 5.80 22.57 2.74
CA SER A 215 5.18 23.84 2.37
C SER A 215 3.99 24.20 3.27
N SER A 216 3.13 23.24 3.61
CA SER A 216 1.98 23.44 4.49
C SER A 216 2.36 23.89 5.90
N ARG A 217 3.52 23.43 6.42
CA ARG A 217 4.11 23.93 7.68
C ARG A 217 4.39 25.43 7.66
N ASN A 218 4.98 25.93 6.57
CA ASN A 218 5.35 27.34 6.46
C ASN A 218 4.12 28.26 6.47
N VAL A 219 3.02 27.80 5.87
CA VAL A 219 1.74 28.53 5.85
C VAL A 219 1.16 28.61 7.27
N GLY A 220 1.12 27.50 8.01
CA GLY A 220 0.67 27.49 9.41
C GLY A 220 1.43 28.48 10.29
N GLN A 221 2.77 28.50 10.20
CA GLN A 221 3.61 29.42 10.96
C GLN A 221 3.36 30.91 10.64
N GLN A 222 3.03 31.24 9.40
CA GLN A 222 2.71 32.63 9.02
C GLN A 222 1.38 33.07 9.62
N LEU A 223 0.38 32.19 9.64
CA LEU A 223 -0.92 32.47 10.24
C LEU A 223 -0.82 32.68 11.75
N GLU A 224 -0.02 31.88 12.45
CA GLU A 224 0.25 32.05 13.88
C GLU A 224 0.95 33.37 14.18
N ARG A 225 1.95 33.75 13.37
CA ARG A 225 2.69 35.01 13.52
C ARG A 225 1.84 36.25 13.21
N GLY A 226 0.92 36.15 12.25
CA GLY A 226 0.00 37.24 11.88
C GLY A 226 -1.17 37.39 12.84
N GLY A 227 -1.75 36.28 13.31
CA GLY A 227 -2.87 36.28 14.25
C GLY A 227 -2.52 36.88 15.62
N ASN A 228 -1.28 36.71 16.09
CA ASN A 228 -0.83 37.26 17.36
C ASN A 228 -0.56 38.78 17.32
N GLN A 229 -0.53 39.41 16.12
CA GLN A 229 -0.37 40.86 15.95
C GLN A 229 -1.72 41.60 15.80
N GLY A 230 -2.81 40.90 15.51
CA GLY A 230 -4.15 41.49 15.32
C GLY A 230 -5.01 41.61 16.59
N GLY A 231 -4.53 41.11 17.74
CA GLY A 231 -5.32 41.02 18.99
C GLY A 231 -5.05 42.10 20.04
N ILE A 232 -4.14 43.06 19.79
CA ILE A 232 -3.80 44.11 20.75
C ILE A 232 -4.20 45.47 20.19
N GLY A 233 -5.38 45.94 20.57
CA GLY A 233 -5.77 47.34 20.40
C GLY A 233 -7.05 47.54 19.60
N SER A 234 -8.20 47.41 20.26
CA SER A 234 -9.44 48.12 19.93
C SER A 234 -10.40 48.01 21.11
N PHE A 235 -10.23 48.91 22.08
CA PHE A 235 -11.22 49.27 23.09
C PHE A 235 -11.13 50.77 23.33
#